data_AF-A0A2V9RA22-F1
#
_entry.id   AF-A0A2V9RA22-F1
#
_cell.length_a   1.000
_cell.length_b   1.000
_cell.length_c   1.000
_cell.angle_alpha   90.00
_cell.angle_beta   90.00
_cell.angle_gamma   90.00
#
_symmetry.space_group_name_H-M   'P 1'
#
loop_
_entity.id
_entity.type
_entity.pdbx_description
1 polymer ?
#
loop_
_entity_poly.entity_id
_entity_poly.type
_entity_poly.pdbx_seq_one_letter_code
_entity_poly.pdbx_strand_id
1 'polypeptide(L)'
;YPYGGTRHSSYLAIFILPAIAIALAHFKTKRAWMKGAGIGLVLLVCNLFPSPTGEYIRHRDQNRAQMLSAVSFLKQNAGTRSLIVTDNQGGLLLSYYLCGSKVVPFSGVIQHFSIAPCNDMQVFSLDPRQWIFHAETFPKDLLALKTAFNLRSNEKVWIFQSGWLVDNEPDFRAELRQFDCPATHDFGRNILACEITLP
;
A
#
# COMPACT_ATOMS: atom_id res chain seq x y z
N TYR A 1 -11.64 9.98 15.33
CA TYR A 1 -10.97 10.77 14.27
C TYR A 1 -9.48 10.85 14.61
N PRO A 2 -8.68 9.80 14.35
CA PRO A 2 -7.29 9.70 14.81
C PRO A 2 -6.33 10.05 13.68
N TYR A 3 -6.11 11.34 13.41
CA TYR A 3 -5.24 11.82 12.31
C TYR A 3 -3.81 12.13 12.76
N GLY A 4 -3.31 11.42 13.77
CA GLY A 4 -1.92 11.52 14.24
C GLY A 4 -0.97 10.79 13.30
N GLY A 5 -0.79 11.28 12.07
CA GLY A 5 0.12 10.66 11.11
C GLY A 5 -0.15 10.95 9.63
N THR A 6 -0.97 11.95 9.29
CA THR A 6 -1.26 12.23 7.87
C THR A 6 -0.34 13.25 7.25
N ARG A 7 -0.26 13.22 5.92
CA ARG A 7 0.35 14.27 5.09
C ARG A 7 -0.10 15.68 5.49
N HIS A 8 -1.34 15.84 5.98
CA HIS A 8 -1.88 17.12 6.41
C HIS A 8 -1.16 17.71 7.63
N SER A 9 -0.70 16.87 8.58
CA SER A 9 0.03 17.33 9.77
C SER A 9 1.39 17.94 9.41
N SER A 10 1.98 17.54 8.28
CA SER A 10 3.26 18.10 7.82
C SER A 10 3.14 19.58 7.43
N TYR A 11 2.00 20.02 6.90
CA TYR A 11 1.77 21.44 6.58
C TYR A 11 1.70 22.32 7.84
N LEU A 12 1.18 21.77 8.94
CA LEU A 12 1.09 22.50 10.21
C LEU A 12 2.47 22.71 10.85
N ALA A 13 3.47 21.87 10.55
CA ALA A 13 4.81 22.02 11.11
C ALA A 13 5.43 23.38 10.79
N ILE A 14 5.15 23.94 9.61
CA ILE A 14 5.64 25.25 9.17
C ILE A 14 5.11 26.38 10.05
N PHE A 15 3.91 26.23 10.62
CA PHE A 15 3.30 27.23 11.52
C PHE A 15 3.62 26.96 12.99
N ILE A 16 3.62 25.69 13.40
CA ILE A 16 3.81 25.28 14.79
C ILE A 16 5.25 25.53 15.24
N LEU A 17 6.25 25.24 14.41
CA LEU A 17 7.66 25.38 14.80
C LEU A 17 8.04 26.86 15.10
N PRO A 18 7.69 27.85 14.27
CA PRO A 18 7.90 29.26 14.61
C PRO A 18 7.09 29.71 15.82
N ALA A 19 5.84 29.27 15.96
CA ALA A 19 5.01 29.63 17.11
C ALA A 19 5.62 29.15 18.43
N ILE A 20 6.13 27.90 18.46
CA ILE A 20 6.86 27.35 19.61
C ILE A 20 8.13 28.18 19.88
N ALA A 21 8.91 28.51 18.85
CA ALA A 21 10.13 29.30 19.01
C ALA A 21 9.84 30.69 19.59
N ILE A 22 8.82 31.39 19.09
CA ILE A 22 8.40 32.70 19.59
C ILE A 22 7.90 32.59 21.03
N ALA A 23 7.09 31.57 21.34
CA ALA A 23 6.59 31.32 22.68
C ALA A 23 7.74 31.08 23.68
N LEU A 24 8.73 30.26 23.32
CA LEU A 24 9.91 30.00 24.15
C LEU A 24 10.78 31.27 24.34
N ALA A 25 10.93 32.08 23.29
CA ALA A 25 11.67 33.34 23.35
C ALA A 25 10.98 34.36 24.28
N HIS A 26 9.66 34.45 24.24
CA HIS A 26 8.87 35.39 25.03
C HIS A 26 8.50 34.89 26.42
N PHE A 27 8.68 33.59 26.70
CA PHE A 27 8.39 33.02 28.00
C PHE A 27 9.32 33.66 29.04
N LYS A 28 8.81 34.53 29.93
CA LYS A 28 9.62 35.16 30.98
C LYS A 28 9.39 34.42 32.30
N THR A 29 10.42 33.73 32.78
CA THR A 29 10.40 33.08 34.09
C THR A 29 11.28 33.86 35.07
N LYS A 30 10.85 33.97 36.32
CA LYS A 30 11.65 34.60 37.39
C LYS A 30 12.93 33.83 37.71
N ARG A 31 13.00 32.54 37.33
CA ARG A 31 14.15 31.66 37.56
C ARG A 31 14.54 30.99 36.24
N ALA A 32 15.80 31.16 35.84
CA ALA A 32 16.32 30.68 34.56
C ALA A 32 16.20 29.15 34.40
N TRP A 33 16.39 28.39 35.49
CA TRP A 33 16.34 26.92 35.47
C TRP A 33 14.94 26.36 35.12
N MET A 34 13.86 27.09 35.40
CA MET A 34 12.50 26.64 35.11
C MET A 34 12.22 26.50 33.62
N LYS A 35 12.88 27.32 32.77
CA LYS A 35 12.78 27.16 31.31
C LYS A 35 13.38 25.84 30.86
N GLY A 36 14.60 25.55 31.33
CA GLY A 36 15.29 24.29 31.02
C GLY A 36 14.49 23.08 31.50
N ALA A 37 13.94 23.15 32.72
CA ALA A 37 13.10 22.09 33.27
C ALA A 37 11.82 21.87 32.44
N GLY A 38 11.16 22.94 32.00
CA GLY A 38 9.96 22.85 31.15
C GLY A 38 10.25 22.22 29.79
N ILE A 39 11.32 22.64 29.12
CA ILE A 39 11.75 22.04 27.84
C ILE A 39 12.11 20.56 28.05
N GLY A 40 12.86 20.25 29.11
CA GLY A 40 13.23 18.88 29.46
C GLY A 40 12.02 17.99 29.70
N LEU A 41 11.00 18.48 30.41
CA LEU A 41 9.74 17.77 30.65
C LEU A 41 9.00 17.48 29.34
N VAL A 42 8.89 18.46 28.44
CA VAL A 42 8.22 18.28 27.14
C VAL A 42 8.96 17.22 26.31
N LEU A 43 10.29 17.30 26.24
CA LEU A 43 11.09 16.30 25.52
C LEU A 43 10.96 14.91 26.14
N LEU A 44 10.91 14.82 27.48
CA LEU A 44 10.69 13.57 28.20
C LEU A 44 9.32 12.97 27.83
N VAL A 45 8.26 13.78 27.84
CA VAL A 45 6.92 13.32 27.43
C VAL A 45 6.91 12.87 25.97
N CYS A 46 7.53 13.62 25.05
CA CYS A 46 7.63 13.21 23.65
C CYS A 46 8.43 11.92 23.44
N ASN A 47 9.37 11.60 24.33
CA ASN A 47 10.19 10.39 24.25
C ASN A 47 9.51 9.17 24.90
N LEU A 48 8.81 9.38 26.03
CA LEU A 48 8.10 8.31 26.75
C LEU A 48 6.76 7.95 26.11
N PHE A 49 6.14 8.89 25.41
CA PHE A 49 4.90 8.69 24.67
C PHE A 49 5.14 8.94 23.18
N PRO A 50 5.93 8.07 22.51
CA PRO A 50 6.08 8.18 21.06
C PRO A 50 4.70 8.06 20.44
N SER A 51 4.33 9.05 19.62
CA SER A 51 3.17 8.89 18.74
C SER A 51 3.37 7.59 17.97
N PRO A 52 2.37 6.70 17.87
CA PRO A 52 2.48 5.56 16.98
C PRO A 52 2.91 6.13 15.64
N THR A 53 4.09 5.73 15.16
CA THR A 53 4.42 5.94 13.77
C THR A 53 3.27 5.27 13.06
N GLY A 54 2.51 6.01 12.25
CA GLY A 54 1.51 5.40 11.39
C GLY A 54 2.14 4.28 10.57
N GLU A 55 1.35 3.60 9.76
CA GLU A 55 1.83 2.54 8.88
C GLU A 55 3.20 2.93 8.28
N TYR A 56 4.24 2.14 8.58
CA TYR A 56 5.60 2.35 8.07
C TYR A 56 6.16 1.08 7.43
N ILE A 57 6.35 1.09 6.11
CA ILE A 57 7.01 0.01 5.39
C ILE A 57 8.51 0.17 5.62
N ARG A 58 9.13 -0.84 6.22
CA ARG A 58 10.58 -0.85 6.39
C ARG A 58 11.23 -1.11 5.04
N HIS A 59 12.34 -0.44 4.76
CA HIS A 59 13.10 -0.63 3.52
C HIS A 59 13.45 -2.11 3.22
N ARG A 60 13.71 -2.92 4.25
CA ARG A 60 13.97 -4.36 4.07
C ARG A 60 12.75 -5.14 3.55
N ASP A 61 11.55 -4.67 3.87
CA ASP A 61 10.28 -5.34 3.59
C ASP A 61 9.71 -4.94 2.21
N GLN A 62 10.17 -3.80 1.66
CA GLN A 62 9.91 -3.38 0.29
C GLN A 62 11.11 -2.57 -0.25
N ASN A 63 11.91 -3.20 -1.11
CA ASN A 63 13.01 -2.57 -1.82
C ASN A 63 13.09 -3.05 -3.28
N ARG A 64 14.00 -2.42 -4.03
CA ARG A 64 14.23 -2.74 -5.44
C ARG A 64 14.57 -4.21 -5.68
N ALA A 65 15.38 -4.84 -4.83
CA ALA A 65 15.75 -6.24 -5.02
C ALA A 65 14.54 -7.17 -4.87
N GLN A 66 13.69 -6.93 -3.87
CA GLN A 66 12.45 -7.68 -3.68
C GLN A 66 11.48 -7.48 -4.85
N MET A 67 11.31 -6.24 -5.32
CA MET A 67 10.47 -5.95 -6.49
C MET A 67 10.97 -6.63 -7.76
N LEU A 68 12.28 -6.60 -8.02
CA LEU A 68 12.86 -7.30 -9.18
C LEU A 68 12.69 -8.82 -9.06
N SER A 69 12.80 -9.37 -7.86
CA SER A 69 12.54 -10.80 -7.60
C SER A 69 11.08 -11.14 -7.89
N ALA A 70 10.14 -10.34 -7.41
CA ALA A 70 8.70 -10.52 -7.64
C ALA A 70 8.34 -10.45 -9.14
N VAL A 71 8.88 -9.46 -9.85
CA VAL A 71 8.72 -9.33 -11.31
C VAL A 71 9.34 -10.50 -12.06
N SER A 72 10.52 -10.95 -11.66
CA SER A 72 11.16 -12.13 -12.26
C SER A 72 10.32 -13.39 -12.04
N PHE A 73 9.77 -13.55 -10.83
CA PHE A 73 8.87 -14.64 -10.51
C PHE A 73 7.62 -14.60 -11.38
N LEU A 74 6.95 -13.44 -11.50
CA LEU A 74 5.79 -13.29 -12.38
C LEU A 74 6.15 -13.62 -13.83
N LYS A 75 7.27 -13.11 -14.37
CA LYS A 75 7.67 -13.41 -15.75
C LYS A 75 7.94 -14.90 -16.00
N GLN A 76 8.40 -15.63 -15.00
CA GLN A 76 8.72 -17.06 -15.12
C GLN A 76 7.49 -17.95 -14.96
N ASN A 77 6.51 -17.52 -14.14
CA ASN A 77 5.37 -18.35 -13.74
C ASN A 77 4.05 -17.91 -14.39
N ALA A 78 3.83 -16.60 -14.56
CA ALA A 78 2.76 -16.07 -15.39
C ALA A 78 3.20 -16.22 -16.85
N GLY A 79 2.69 -17.26 -17.51
CA GLY A 79 2.97 -17.54 -18.91
C GLY A 79 2.54 -16.40 -19.86
N THR A 80 2.84 -16.56 -21.15
CA THR A 80 2.34 -15.63 -22.16
C THR A 80 0.82 -15.65 -22.19
N ARG A 81 0.18 -14.47 -22.22
CA ARG A 81 -1.28 -14.26 -22.14
C ARG A 81 -1.92 -14.50 -20.78
N SER A 82 -1.12 -14.56 -19.71
CA SER A 82 -1.65 -14.56 -18.35
C SER A 82 -2.34 -13.23 -17.99
N LEU A 83 -3.33 -13.32 -17.11
CA LEU A 83 -4.03 -12.18 -16.53
C LEU A 83 -3.49 -11.96 -15.12
N ILE A 84 -3.10 -10.72 -14.82
CA ILE A 84 -2.68 -10.31 -13.49
C ILE A 84 -3.74 -9.37 -12.93
N VAL A 85 -4.26 -9.63 -11.75
CA VAL A 85 -5.17 -8.76 -11.01
C VAL A 85 -4.40 -8.11 -9.86
N THR A 86 -4.54 -6.79 -9.71
CA THR A 86 -3.78 -6.02 -8.73
C THR A 86 -4.63 -4.90 -8.10
N ASP A 87 -4.25 -4.47 -6.91
CA ASP A 87 -4.77 -3.26 -6.28
C ASP A 87 -4.14 -2.02 -6.93
N ASN A 88 -4.56 -0.82 -6.53
CA ASN A 88 -4.01 0.40 -7.11
C ASN A 88 -2.49 0.55 -6.81
N GLN A 89 -2.04 0.17 -5.60
CA GLN A 89 -0.62 0.27 -5.24
C GLN A 89 0.26 -0.73 -6.00
N GLY A 90 -0.17 -1.98 -6.12
CA GLY A 90 0.46 -2.99 -6.96
C GLY A 90 0.50 -2.56 -8.43
N GLY A 91 -0.60 -2.02 -8.94
CA GLY A 91 -0.66 -1.47 -10.29
C GLY A 91 0.37 -0.36 -10.55
N LEU A 92 0.59 0.55 -9.59
CA LEU A 92 1.64 1.58 -9.67
C LEU A 92 3.03 0.96 -9.80
N LEU A 93 3.35 -0.07 -8.99
CA LEU A 93 4.66 -0.73 -9.03
C LEU A 93 4.83 -1.56 -10.31
N LEU A 94 3.81 -2.31 -10.73
CA LEU A 94 3.85 -3.07 -11.98
C LEU A 94 4.02 -2.18 -13.21
N SER A 95 3.40 -0.98 -13.20
CA SER A 95 3.60 0.01 -14.27
C SER A 95 5.09 0.31 -14.50
N TYR A 96 5.85 0.46 -13.41
CA TYR A 96 7.28 0.79 -13.45
C TYR A 96 8.17 -0.44 -13.67
N TYR A 97 7.96 -1.52 -12.92
CA TYR A 97 8.88 -2.66 -12.89
C TYR A 97 8.59 -3.75 -13.93
N LEU A 98 7.34 -3.93 -14.33
CA LEU A 98 6.93 -5.02 -15.22
C LEU A 98 6.56 -4.54 -16.62
N CYS A 99 5.70 -3.52 -16.72
CA CYS A 99 5.03 -3.17 -17.98
C CYS A 99 5.75 -2.10 -18.79
N GLY A 100 6.47 -1.18 -18.13
CA GLY A 100 7.02 0.01 -18.80
C GLY A 100 5.94 0.95 -19.36
N SER A 101 4.68 0.72 -18.98
CA SER A 101 3.47 1.44 -19.40
C SER A 101 2.56 1.65 -18.18
N LYS A 102 1.58 2.55 -18.30
CA LYS A 102 0.66 2.85 -17.20
C LYS A 102 -0.38 1.74 -17.05
N VAL A 103 -0.36 1.04 -15.92
CA VAL A 103 -1.39 0.06 -15.53
C VAL A 103 -2.58 0.75 -14.86
N VAL A 104 -2.30 1.74 -14.01
CA VAL A 104 -3.33 2.49 -13.27
C VAL A 104 -3.45 3.93 -13.80
N PRO A 105 -4.67 4.49 -13.84
CA PRO A 105 -4.88 5.87 -14.28
C PRO A 105 -4.38 6.86 -13.23
N PHE A 106 -3.45 7.74 -13.62
CA PHE A 106 -2.98 8.85 -12.78
C PHE A 106 -3.89 10.10 -12.87
N SER A 107 -4.69 10.20 -13.92
CA SER A 107 -5.55 11.36 -14.22
C SER A 107 -6.64 10.96 -15.22
N GLY A 108 -7.82 11.57 -15.14
CA GLY A 108 -8.93 11.35 -16.08
C GLY A 108 -10.15 10.70 -15.44
N VAL A 109 -11.02 10.12 -16.26
CA VAL A 109 -12.23 9.43 -15.78
C VAL A 109 -11.83 8.18 -15.03
N ILE A 110 -12.16 8.16 -13.74
CA ILE A 110 -11.90 7.06 -12.82
C ILE A 110 -12.93 5.95 -13.12
N GLN A 111 -12.49 4.88 -13.77
CA GLN A 111 -13.30 3.68 -14.00
C GLN A 111 -13.20 2.72 -12.81
N HIS A 112 -14.22 1.87 -12.62
CA HIS A 112 -14.24 0.86 -11.55
C HIS A 112 -13.17 -0.21 -11.70
N PHE A 113 -12.70 -0.43 -12.93
CA PHE A 113 -11.59 -1.31 -13.26
C PHE A 113 -10.74 -0.61 -14.30
N SER A 114 -9.44 -0.88 -14.29
CA SER A 114 -8.56 -0.50 -15.40
C SER A 114 -7.89 -1.74 -15.96
N ILE A 115 -7.83 -1.82 -17.28
CA ILE A 115 -7.13 -2.87 -18.00
C ILE A 115 -5.99 -2.22 -18.78
N ALA A 116 -4.81 -2.79 -18.67
CA ALA A 116 -3.64 -2.31 -19.38
C ALA A 116 -2.86 -3.47 -20.02
N PRO A 117 -2.46 -3.33 -21.30
CA PRO A 117 -1.51 -4.26 -21.89
C PRO A 117 -0.15 -4.12 -21.21
N CYS A 118 0.45 -5.26 -20.87
CA CYS A 118 1.71 -5.35 -20.16
C CYS A 118 2.59 -6.41 -20.82
N ASN A 119 3.29 -6.02 -21.90
CA ASN A 119 3.96 -6.95 -22.81
C ASN A 119 2.96 -7.99 -23.34
N ASP A 120 3.24 -9.29 -23.20
CA ASP A 120 2.35 -10.38 -23.59
C ASP A 120 1.28 -10.74 -22.54
N MET A 121 1.15 -9.95 -21.47
CA MET A 121 0.18 -10.14 -20.38
C MET A 121 -0.85 -9.01 -20.36
N GLN A 122 -1.96 -9.25 -19.66
CA GLN A 122 -2.92 -8.21 -19.31
C GLN A 122 -2.92 -7.98 -17.81
N VAL A 123 -2.87 -6.72 -17.40
CA VAL A 123 -2.99 -6.36 -15.98
C VAL A 123 -4.31 -5.65 -15.77
N PHE A 124 -5.12 -6.19 -14.87
CA PHE A 124 -6.32 -5.59 -14.34
C PHE A 124 -5.99 -4.96 -13.00
N SER A 125 -6.21 -3.66 -12.87
CA SER A 125 -6.28 -3.03 -11.55
C SER A 125 -7.74 -2.83 -11.17
N LEU A 126 -8.07 -3.19 -9.92
CA LEU A 126 -9.40 -2.97 -9.34
C LEU A 126 -9.69 -1.47 -9.16
N ASP A 127 -10.76 -1.14 -8.41
CA ASP A 127 -11.18 0.25 -8.20
C ASP A 127 -9.97 1.10 -7.78
N PRO A 128 -9.60 2.15 -8.52
CA PRO A 128 -8.46 3.00 -8.19
C PRO A 128 -8.62 3.75 -6.85
N ARG A 129 -9.83 3.79 -6.27
CA ARG A 129 -10.08 4.27 -4.90
C ARG A 129 -9.70 3.23 -3.85
N GLN A 130 -9.66 1.96 -4.23
CA GLN A 130 -9.19 0.86 -3.42
C GLN A 130 -7.67 0.75 -3.56
N TRP A 131 -6.99 1.32 -2.58
CA TRP A 131 -5.52 1.31 -2.54
C TRP A 131 -4.93 -0.06 -2.26
N ILE A 132 -5.67 -0.92 -1.57
CA ILE A 132 -5.26 -2.26 -1.12
C ILE A 132 -6.37 -3.28 -1.32
N PHE A 133 -6.04 -4.56 -1.47
CA PHE A 133 -7.08 -5.59 -1.37
C PHE A 133 -7.62 -5.69 0.06
N HIS A 134 -8.93 -5.88 0.17
CA HIS A 134 -9.62 -6.11 1.44
C HIS A 134 -10.31 -7.47 1.37
N ALA A 135 -10.11 -8.32 2.39
CA ALA A 135 -10.71 -9.64 2.44
C ALA A 135 -12.24 -9.58 2.27
N GLU A 136 -12.90 -8.59 2.90
CA GLU A 136 -14.36 -8.51 2.91
C GLU A 136 -14.96 -8.17 1.53
N THR A 137 -14.24 -7.43 0.69
CA THR A 137 -14.74 -7.01 -0.63
C THR A 137 -14.18 -7.84 -1.78
N PHE A 138 -13.03 -8.48 -1.59
CA PHE A 138 -12.28 -9.15 -2.65
C PHE A 138 -13.09 -10.17 -3.47
N PRO A 139 -13.89 -11.08 -2.87
CA PRO A 139 -14.73 -12.01 -3.66
C PRO A 139 -15.72 -11.29 -4.56
N LYS A 140 -16.34 -10.22 -4.06
CA LYS A 140 -17.29 -9.41 -4.81
C LYS A 140 -16.59 -8.67 -5.95
N ASP A 141 -15.40 -8.14 -5.70
CA ASP A 141 -14.61 -7.41 -6.69
C ASP A 141 -14.14 -8.35 -7.82
N LEU A 142 -13.74 -9.58 -7.49
CA LEU A 142 -13.41 -10.62 -8.47
C LEU A 142 -14.62 -11.02 -9.32
N LEU A 143 -15.79 -11.21 -8.72
CA LEU A 143 -17.02 -11.53 -9.45
C LEU A 143 -17.42 -10.39 -10.40
N ALA A 144 -17.28 -9.14 -9.94
CA ALA A 144 -17.54 -7.96 -10.75
C ALA A 144 -16.55 -7.84 -11.91
N LEU A 145 -15.26 -8.10 -11.68
CA LEU A 145 -14.23 -8.16 -12.72
C LEU A 145 -14.55 -9.24 -13.76
N LYS A 146 -14.85 -10.47 -13.29
CA LYS A 146 -15.22 -11.59 -14.15
C LYS A 146 -16.41 -11.24 -15.05
N THR A 147 -17.43 -10.62 -14.48
CA THR A 147 -18.64 -10.21 -15.21
C THR A 147 -18.33 -9.09 -16.21
N ALA A 148 -17.56 -8.07 -15.81
CA ALA A 148 -17.24 -6.92 -16.65
C ALA A 148 -16.40 -7.31 -17.89
N PHE A 149 -15.53 -8.30 -17.76
CA PHE A 149 -14.60 -8.71 -18.82
C PHE A 149 -14.93 -10.08 -19.44
N ASN A 150 -16.08 -10.67 -19.11
CA ASN A 150 -16.50 -12.00 -19.56
C ASN A 150 -15.43 -13.09 -19.35
N LEU A 151 -14.75 -13.05 -18.20
CA LEU A 151 -13.73 -14.05 -17.85
C LEU A 151 -14.40 -15.40 -17.55
N ARG A 152 -13.69 -16.50 -17.82
CA ARG A 152 -14.25 -17.84 -17.64
C ARG A 152 -14.22 -18.22 -16.16
N SER A 153 -15.26 -18.92 -15.70
CA SER A 153 -15.19 -19.62 -14.40
C SER A 153 -14.04 -20.62 -14.44
N ASN A 154 -13.37 -20.81 -13.31
CA ASN A 154 -12.20 -21.69 -13.18
C ASN A 154 -10.98 -21.27 -14.01
N GLU A 155 -10.98 -20.05 -14.58
CA GLU A 155 -9.79 -19.49 -15.21
C GLU A 155 -8.78 -19.08 -14.14
N LYS A 156 -7.51 -19.40 -14.40
CA LYS A 156 -6.41 -19.07 -13.49
C LYS A 156 -5.94 -17.64 -13.74
N VAL A 157 -5.86 -16.85 -12.68
CA VAL A 157 -5.36 -15.47 -12.72
C VAL A 157 -4.33 -15.26 -11.62
N TRP A 158 -3.37 -14.37 -11.87
CA TRP A 158 -2.34 -14.02 -10.91
C TRP A 158 -2.78 -12.82 -10.08
N ILE A 159 -2.92 -12.97 -8.78
CA ILE A 159 -3.02 -11.86 -7.84
C ILE A 159 -1.62 -11.31 -7.57
N PHE A 160 -1.47 -10.00 -7.69
CA PHE A 160 -0.28 -9.28 -7.27
C PHE A 160 -0.67 -8.13 -6.36
N GLN A 161 -0.11 -8.11 -5.15
CA GLN A 161 -0.29 -7.00 -4.22
C GLN A 161 1.07 -6.50 -3.76
N SER A 162 1.23 -5.17 -3.71
CA SER A 162 2.42 -4.59 -3.14
C SER A 162 2.16 -3.21 -2.53
N GLY A 163 2.89 -2.87 -1.49
CA GLY A 163 2.76 -1.58 -0.82
C GLY A 163 2.36 -1.74 0.63
N TRP A 164 1.46 -0.87 1.07
CA TRP A 164 0.90 -0.88 2.41
C TRP A 164 -0.01 -2.09 2.55
N LEU A 165 0.50 -3.18 3.12
CA LEU A 165 -0.33 -4.28 3.60
C LEU A 165 -0.79 -3.87 5.00
N VAL A 166 -2.01 -3.35 5.09
CA VAL A 166 -2.60 -2.82 6.33
C VAL A 166 -3.09 -3.98 7.22
N ASP A 167 -3.45 -3.66 8.46
CA ASP A 167 -3.80 -4.52 9.62
C ASP A 167 -4.62 -5.81 9.39
N ASN A 168 -5.24 -6.01 8.22
CA ASN A 168 -6.02 -7.20 7.85
C ASN A 168 -5.30 -8.10 6.81
N GLU A 169 -3.98 -7.97 6.64
CA GLU A 169 -3.17 -8.86 5.79
C GLU A 169 -3.42 -10.36 6.06
N PRO A 170 -3.52 -10.84 7.32
CA PRO A 170 -3.81 -12.25 7.59
C PRO A 170 -5.17 -12.70 7.04
N ASP A 171 -6.19 -11.83 7.12
CA ASP A 171 -7.54 -12.12 6.64
C ASP A 171 -7.54 -12.20 5.11
N PHE A 172 -6.85 -11.27 4.44
CA PHE A 172 -6.74 -11.32 2.98
C PHE A 172 -5.99 -12.58 2.51
N ARG A 173 -4.91 -12.96 3.19
CA ARG A 173 -4.21 -14.22 2.89
C ARG A 173 -5.08 -15.45 3.15
N ALA A 174 -5.91 -15.42 4.19
CA ALA A 174 -6.87 -16.49 4.45
C ALA A 174 -7.94 -16.56 3.36
N GLU A 175 -8.39 -15.41 2.86
CA GLU A 175 -9.35 -15.31 1.75
C GLU A 175 -8.76 -15.92 0.47
N LEU A 176 -7.50 -15.63 0.12
CA LEU A 176 -6.83 -16.21 -1.06
C LEU A 176 -6.83 -17.75 -1.04
N ARG A 177 -6.77 -18.39 0.14
CA ARG A 177 -6.84 -19.86 0.25
C ARG A 177 -8.17 -20.43 -0.22
N GLN A 178 -9.24 -19.65 -0.18
CA GLN A 178 -10.56 -20.05 -0.70
C GLN A 178 -10.58 -20.09 -2.23
N PHE A 179 -9.60 -19.48 -2.90
CA PHE A 179 -9.46 -19.41 -4.36
C PHE A 179 -8.26 -20.22 -4.87
N ASP A 180 -7.99 -21.39 -4.28
CA ASP A 180 -6.88 -22.29 -4.66
C ASP A 180 -5.46 -21.72 -4.51
N CYS A 181 -5.28 -20.67 -3.69
CA CYS A 181 -3.97 -20.16 -3.30
C CYS A 181 -3.62 -20.60 -1.86
N PRO A 182 -3.12 -21.85 -1.63
CA PRO A 182 -2.84 -22.34 -0.28
C PRO A 182 -1.70 -21.58 0.41
N ALA A 183 -0.72 -21.12 -0.37
CA ALA A 183 0.42 -20.34 0.07
C ALA A 183 0.78 -19.28 -0.97
N THR A 184 0.93 -18.04 -0.50
CA THR A 184 1.41 -16.90 -1.28
C THR A 184 2.92 -16.99 -1.51
N HIS A 185 3.37 -16.48 -2.65
CA HIS A 185 4.78 -16.22 -2.89
C HIS A 185 5.13 -14.80 -2.41
N ASP A 186 5.84 -14.73 -1.30
CA ASP A 186 6.16 -13.47 -0.63
C ASP A 186 7.57 -12.97 -0.98
N PHE A 187 7.70 -11.66 -1.17
CA PHE A 187 8.96 -10.97 -1.46
C PHE A 187 9.20 -9.89 -0.40
N GLY A 188 9.71 -10.32 0.75
CA GLY A 188 9.63 -9.50 1.97
C GLY A 188 8.24 -9.57 2.59
N ARG A 189 7.86 -8.57 3.37
CA ARG A 189 6.55 -8.56 4.05
C ARG A 189 5.47 -7.83 3.28
N ASN A 190 5.82 -7.03 2.27
CA ASN A 190 4.91 -6.05 1.66
C ASN A 190 4.62 -6.32 0.19
N ILE A 191 5.09 -7.45 -0.35
CA ILE A 191 4.91 -7.83 -1.75
C ILE A 191 4.55 -9.30 -1.77
N LEU A 192 3.44 -9.63 -2.42
CA LEU A 192 3.00 -11.01 -2.61
C LEU A 192 2.50 -11.22 -4.04
N ALA A 193 2.65 -12.45 -4.50
CA ALA A 193 2.03 -12.95 -5.72
C ALA A 193 1.37 -14.30 -5.43
N CYS A 194 0.21 -14.55 -6.04
CA CYS A 194 -0.39 -15.87 -6.00
C CYS A 194 -1.27 -16.15 -7.21
N GLU A 195 -1.23 -17.37 -7.72
CA GLU A 195 -2.22 -17.82 -8.71
C GLU A 195 -3.49 -18.25 -7.99
N ILE A 196 -4.62 -17.74 -8.46
CA ILE A 196 -5.95 -18.12 -7.95
C ILE A 196 -6.83 -18.64 -9.07
N THR A 197 -7.86 -19.39 -8.69
CA THR A 197 -8.93 -19.83 -9.58
C THR A 197 -10.12 -18.88 -9.46
N LEU A 198 -10.60 -18.33 -10.57
CA LEU A 198 -11.80 -17.48 -10.55
C LEU A 198 -13.06 -18.31 -10.19
N PRO A 199 -13.95 -17.79 -9.32
CA PRO A 199 -15.23 -18.42 -9.00
C PRO A 199 -16.16 -18.44 -10.22
#